data_AF-A0A4Z0LZ87-F1
#
_entry.id   AF-A0A4Z0LZ87-F1
#
_cell.length_a   1.000
_cell.length_b   1.000
_cell.length_c   1.000
_cell.angle_alpha   90.00
_cell.angle_beta   90.00
_cell.angle_gamma   90.00
#
_symmetry.space_group_name_H-M   'P 1'
#
loop_
_entity.id
_entity.type
_entity.pdbx_description
1 polymer ?
#
loop_
_entity_poly.entity_id
_entity_poly.type
_entity_poly.pdbx_seq_one_letter_code
_entity_poly.pdbx_strand_id
1 'polypeptide(L)'
;MSPTTIYFASPLEASGASWLLNCFLELDIKILHKPAVDNVWPRSKSDLSRLWQPAGEGCSLHPNVEILKKWLPTLQQRDTFTFRDDIEVEYIQEFPTARHRGQRAIYFVRDPRDAIYSMYRRISPDLSFTDFLNFPNPDSLLNRVDHWRLNMLCWLAHEDIAVFRFEDYKQDAKALLERILGHLELEYSDADIQRAIDNSSIEKAKEAEARYKAMYPGDTEVANRAGKVGDWKDREDIEEGIAIIEAKTRDLLDTLGYAHESGAPAAPEQDPLATLHKLDFLQAIALPTGFNRAGPGDGPIAYLRDIAEFAASLDEPTLRASNLSSAEIRHLLDSLEEFGKNYGLDNSARIAALREAFAQGSTNFLGRISELRARRKRALPDTSTDA
;
A
#
# COMPACT_ATOMS: atom_id res chain seq x y z
N MET A 1 -11.53 29.55 2.06
CA MET A 1 -10.86 29.00 3.26
C MET A 1 -9.91 27.90 2.76
N SER A 2 -8.93 27.44 3.54
CA SER A 2 -8.18 26.24 3.14
C SER A 2 -9.09 25.02 3.29
N PRO A 3 -9.06 24.04 2.36
CA PRO A 3 -9.85 22.83 2.50
C PRO A 3 -9.44 22.05 3.76
N THR A 4 -10.40 21.37 4.37
CA THR A 4 -10.12 20.40 5.44
C THR A 4 -9.49 19.16 4.80
N THR A 5 -8.30 18.78 5.24
CA THR A 5 -7.65 17.55 4.77
C THR A 5 -8.08 16.37 5.63
N ILE A 6 -8.59 15.32 4.99
CA ILE A 6 -8.87 14.03 5.63
C ILE A 6 -7.82 13.02 5.19
N TYR A 7 -7.29 12.24 6.12
CA TYR A 7 -6.41 11.13 5.76
C TYR A 7 -7.23 9.90 5.39
N PHE A 8 -7.03 9.36 4.20
CA PHE A 8 -7.58 8.08 3.81
C PHE A 8 -6.45 7.04 3.81
N ALA A 9 -6.39 6.26 4.87
CA ALA A 9 -5.44 5.18 5.05
C ALA A 9 -5.97 3.83 4.56
N SER A 10 -5.07 2.97 4.08
CA SER A 10 -5.31 1.54 3.95
C SER A 10 -3.99 0.77 4.01
N PRO A 11 -3.99 -0.54 4.32
CA PRO A 11 -2.78 -1.36 4.22
C PRO A 11 -2.16 -1.34 2.80
N LEU A 12 -0.89 -1.75 2.70
CA LEU A 12 -0.24 -1.98 1.41
C LEU A 12 -0.94 -3.12 0.63
N GLU A 13 -1.39 -4.13 1.36
CA GLU A 13 -2.19 -5.26 0.89
C GLU A 13 -3.51 -4.80 0.27
N ALA A 14 -4.11 -5.66 -0.55
CA ALA A 14 -5.28 -5.29 -1.35
C ALA A 14 -6.54 -5.01 -0.49
N SER A 15 -6.76 -3.75 -0.12
CA SER A 15 -7.89 -3.28 0.71
C SER A 15 -9.15 -2.91 -0.08
N GLY A 16 -9.03 -2.68 -1.39
CA GLY A 16 -10.10 -2.10 -2.21
C GLY A 16 -10.19 -0.58 -2.14
N ALA A 17 -9.20 0.10 -1.57
CA ALA A 17 -9.16 1.56 -1.47
C ALA A 17 -9.35 2.30 -2.81
N SER A 18 -8.93 1.71 -3.93
CA SER A 18 -9.14 2.29 -5.27
C SER A 18 -10.61 2.52 -5.61
N TRP A 19 -11.53 1.70 -5.08
CA TRP A 19 -12.97 1.93 -5.24
C TRP A 19 -13.39 3.25 -4.59
N LEU A 20 -13.01 3.46 -3.32
CA LEU A 20 -13.39 4.67 -2.59
C LEU A 20 -12.70 5.92 -3.16
N LEU A 21 -11.44 5.82 -3.58
CA LEU A 21 -10.76 6.92 -4.28
C LEU A 21 -11.50 7.32 -5.55
N ASN A 22 -11.99 6.34 -6.32
CA ASN A 22 -12.74 6.62 -7.54
C ASN A 22 -14.12 7.23 -7.22
N CYS A 23 -14.80 6.77 -6.16
CA CYS A 23 -16.04 7.40 -5.67
C CYS A 23 -15.80 8.86 -5.29
N PHE A 24 -14.71 9.18 -4.57
CA PHE A 24 -14.36 10.56 -4.24
C PHE A 24 -14.15 11.42 -5.48
N LEU A 25 -13.46 10.93 -6.50
CA LEU A 25 -13.30 11.65 -7.78
C LEU A 25 -14.63 11.89 -8.52
N GLU A 26 -15.54 10.92 -8.50
CA GLU A 26 -16.88 11.05 -9.10
C GLU A 26 -17.79 12.04 -8.37
N LEU A 27 -17.50 12.28 -7.10
CA LEU A 27 -18.15 13.26 -6.22
C LEU A 27 -17.39 14.61 -6.18
N ASP A 28 -16.41 14.79 -7.07
CA ASP A 28 -15.58 15.99 -7.18
C ASP A 28 -14.84 16.35 -5.88
N ILE A 29 -14.47 15.33 -5.10
CA ILE A 29 -13.58 15.43 -3.94
C ILE A 29 -12.15 15.26 -4.43
N LYS A 30 -11.32 16.25 -4.14
CA LYS A 30 -9.91 16.24 -4.55
C LYS A 30 -9.14 15.18 -3.76
N ILE A 31 -8.48 14.27 -4.48
CA ILE A 31 -7.54 13.31 -3.86
C ILE A 31 -6.11 13.81 -3.97
N LEU A 32 -5.38 13.77 -2.87
CA LEU A 32 -3.94 13.89 -2.79
C LEU A 32 -3.38 12.49 -2.53
N HIS A 33 -2.18 12.22 -3.02
CA HIS A 33 -1.50 10.96 -2.78
C HIS A 33 -0.01 11.22 -2.81
N LYS A 34 0.66 10.77 -1.75
CA LYS A 34 2.11 10.61 -1.75
C LYS A 34 2.35 9.13 -1.96
N PRO A 35 2.97 8.72 -3.08
CA PRO A 35 3.27 7.31 -3.28
C PRO A 35 4.17 6.81 -2.14
N ALA A 36 3.79 5.67 -1.52
CA ALA A 36 4.42 5.10 -0.33
C ALA A 36 5.90 4.72 -0.53
N VAL A 37 6.37 4.67 -1.78
CA VAL A 37 7.76 4.44 -2.14
C VAL A 37 8.38 5.72 -2.69
N ASP A 38 9.07 6.43 -1.81
CA ASP A 38 10.09 7.46 -2.08
C ASP A 38 11.16 7.02 -3.11
N ASN A 39 11.20 5.73 -3.45
CA ASN A 39 12.20 5.09 -4.30
C ASN A 39 11.74 4.84 -5.75
N VAL A 40 10.44 4.87 -6.03
CA VAL A 40 9.92 4.79 -7.42
C VAL A 40 9.89 6.19 -8.04
N TRP A 41 9.86 7.25 -7.25
CA TRP A 41 9.84 8.61 -7.76
C TRP A 41 11.05 9.37 -7.21
N PRO A 42 12.02 9.78 -8.03
CA PRO A 42 13.24 10.39 -7.52
C PRO A 42 12.88 11.65 -6.75
N ARG A 43 13.50 11.85 -5.58
CA ARG A 43 13.44 13.04 -4.70
C ARG A 43 13.81 14.36 -5.39
N SER A 44 13.17 14.74 -6.50
CA SER A 44 13.23 16.10 -6.98
C SER A 44 12.32 16.91 -6.06
N LYS A 45 12.96 17.71 -5.20
CA LYS A 45 12.40 18.50 -4.11
C LYS A 45 11.34 19.55 -4.51
N SER A 46 10.67 19.45 -5.66
CA SER A 46 9.81 20.54 -6.12
C SER A 46 8.54 20.23 -6.92
N ASP A 47 8.23 19.01 -7.41
CA ASP A 47 7.01 18.88 -8.24
C ASP A 47 6.33 17.50 -8.33
N LEU A 48 6.80 16.48 -7.61
CA LEU A 48 6.10 15.18 -7.51
C LEU A 48 4.89 15.23 -6.54
N SER A 49 4.65 16.38 -5.91
CA SER A 49 3.63 16.61 -4.89
C SER A 49 2.25 16.95 -5.44
N ARG A 50 2.04 16.88 -6.77
CA ARG A 50 0.76 17.29 -7.37
C ARG A 50 0.25 16.23 -8.35
N LEU A 51 -0.74 15.47 -7.91
CA LEU A 51 -1.58 14.67 -8.82
C LEU A 51 -2.29 15.54 -9.86
N TRP A 52 -2.46 16.83 -9.55
CA TRP A 52 -3.27 17.77 -10.29
C TRP A 52 -2.43 18.92 -10.81
N GLN A 53 -2.60 19.25 -12.08
CA GLN A 53 -2.09 20.48 -12.67
C GLN A 53 -3.25 21.37 -13.12
N PRO A 54 -3.11 22.71 -13.06
CA PRO A 54 -4.13 23.63 -13.58
C PRO A 54 -4.47 23.32 -15.04
N ALA A 55 -5.75 23.33 -15.40
CA ALA A 55 -6.24 23.10 -16.76
C ALA A 55 -7.52 23.92 -17.00
N GLY A 56 -7.37 25.11 -17.58
CA GLY A 56 -8.47 26.06 -17.75
C GLY A 56 -9.06 26.49 -16.41
N GLU A 57 -10.38 26.35 -16.25
CA GLU A 57 -11.09 26.62 -15.00
C GLU A 57 -11.01 25.48 -13.98
N GLY A 58 -10.40 24.34 -14.34
CA GLY A 58 -10.31 23.15 -13.50
C GLY A 58 -8.88 22.65 -13.34
N CYS A 59 -8.77 21.36 -13.01
CA CYS A 59 -7.54 20.62 -12.86
C CYS A 59 -7.54 19.39 -13.77
N SER A 60 -6.37 19.01 -14.29
CA SER A 60 -6.16 17.75 -15.01
C SER A 60 -5.15 16.87 -14.27
N LEU A 61 -5.19 15.57 -14.52
CA LEU A 61 -4.22 14.63 -13.95
C LEU A 61 -2.82 14.97 -14.47
N HIS A 62 -1.85 15.06 -13.56
CA HIS A 62 -0.47 15.34 -13.91
C HIS A 62 0.13 14.18 -14.72
N PRO A 63 0.83 14.43 -15.84
CA PRO A 63 1.39 13.40 -16.72
C PRO A 63 2.28 12.34 -16.05
N ASN A 64 2.95 12.70 -14.94
CA ASN A 64 3.81 11.75 -14.22
C ASN A 64 3.02 10.67 -13.45
N VAL A 65 1.72 10.85 -13.22
CA VAL A 65 0.90 9.89 -12.45
C VAL A 65 -0.18 9.22 -13.30
N GLU A 66 0.00 9.17 -14.63
CA GLU A 66 -0.94 8.50 -15.54
C GLU A 66 -1.13 7.00 -15.25
N ILE A 67 -0.18 6.37 -14.53
CA ILE A 67 -0.35 5.01 -14.00
C ILE A 67 -1.61 4.86 -13.15
N LEU A 68 -2.07 5.91 -12.47
CA LEU A 68 -3.31 5.88 -11.70
C LEU A 68 -4.55 5.60 -12.56
N LYS A 69 -4.50 5.94 -13.85
CA LYS A 69 -5.57 5.61 -14.81
C LYS A 69 -5.75 4.09 -15.02
N LYS A 70 -4.81 3.26 -14.54
CA LYS A 70 -4.94 1.81 -14.46
C LYS A 70 -5.93 1.37 -13.37
N TRP A 71 -5.99 2.11 -12.27
CA TRP A 71 -6.73 1.75 -11.05
C TRP A 71 -8.00 2.56 -10.83
N LEU A 72 -8.05 3.78 -11.39
CA LEU A 72 -9.14 4.75 -11.17
C LEU A 72 -9.84 5.04 -12.51
N PRO A 73 -10.96 4.35 -12.82
CA PRO A 73 -11.71 4.50 -14.07
C PRO A 73 -12.03 5.93 -14.47
N THR A 74 -12.36 6.78 -13.50
CA THR A 74 -12.75 8.17 -13.72
C THR A 74 -11.64 8.95 -14.41
N LEU A 75 -10.37 8.64 -14.12
CA LEU A 75 -9.22 9.30 -14.74
C LEU A 75 -9.01 8.91 -16.22
N GLN A 76 -9.66 7.85 -16.71
CA GLN A 76 -9.72 7.49 -18.14
C GLN A 76 -10.90 8.15 -18.85
N GLN A 77 -11.92 8.57 -18.11
CA GLN A 77 -13.20 9.05 -18.65
C GLN A 77 -13.30 10.58 -18.64
N ARG A 78 -12.58 11.24 -17.73
CA ARG A 78 -12.57 12.69 -17.54
C ARG A 78 -11.14 13.21 -17.64
N ASP A 79 -10.95 14.20 -18.50
CA ASP A 79 -9.66 14.89 -18.66
C ASP A 79 -9.51 16.05 -17.66
N THR A 80 -10.62 16.63 -17.22
CA THR A 80 -10.67 17.77 -16.31
C THR A 80 -11.66 17.56 -15.16
N PHE A 81 -11.32 18.16 -14.03
CA PHE A 81 -12.07 18.10 -12.78
C PHE A 81 -12.22 19.51 -12.21
N THR A 82 -13.40 19.78 -11.66
CA THR A 82 -13.66 20.97 -10.85
C THR A 82 -13.97 20.48 -9.45
N PHE A 83 -12.96 20.52 -8.57
CA PHE A 83 -13.11 20.02 -7.21
C PHE A 83 -13.80 21.06 -6.32
N ARG A 84 -14.49 20.56 -5.31
CA ARG A 84 -14.90 21.38 -4.15
C ARG A 84 -13.69 21.94 -3.39
N ASP A 85 -13.90 23.03 -2.66
CA ASP A 85 -12.83 23.83 -2.02
C ASP A 85 -12.80 23.73 -0.48
N ASP A 86 -13.75 23.00 0.10
CA ASP A 86 -13.93 22.83 1.54
C ASP A 86 -13.32 21.54 2.10
N ILE A 87 -13.07 20.52 1.26
CA ILE A 87 -12.46 19.25 1.67
C ILE A 87 -11.54 18.67 0.60
N GLU A 88 -10.46 18.03 1.05
CA GLU A 88 -9.59 17.17 0.25
C GLU A 88 -9.19 15.91 1.01
N VAL A 89 -8.84 14.85 0.29
CA VAL A 89 -8.50 13.54 0.87
C VAL A 89 -7.05 13.19 0.54
N GLU A 90 -6.19 13.02 1.53
CA GLU A 90 -4.82 12.50 1.35
C GLU A 90 -4.80 10.98 1.51
N TYR A 91 -4.67 10.26 0.40
CA TYR A 91 -4.55 8.82 0.36
C TYR A 91 -3.13 8.37 0.73
N ILE A 92 -3.06 7.47 1.72
CA ILE A 92 -1.82 6.95 2.27
C ILE A 92 -1.91 5.43 2.47
N GLN A 93 -0.79 4.75 2.24
CA GLN A 93 -0.63 3.32 2.57
C GLN A 93 0.43 3.08 3.65
N GLU A 94 1.00 4.18 4.14
CA GLU A 94 2.04 4.18 5.17
C GLU A 94 1.44 4.03 6.56
N PHE A 95 2.32 3.86 7.54
CA PHE A 95 1.97 3.88 8.95
C PHE A 95 1.63 5.30 9.40
N PRO A 96 0.77 5.47 10.41
CA PRO A 96 0.57 6.79 10.98
C PRO A 96 1.88 7.27 11.62
N THR A 97 2.31 8.47 11.28
CA THR A 97 3.39 9.21 11.94
C THR A 97 2.84 10.34 12.82
N ALA A 98 3.73 11.08 13.50
CA ALA A 98 3.36 12.25 14.31
C ALA A 98 2.56 13.32 13.54
N ARG A 99 2.68 13.38 12.21
CA ARG A 99 1.91 14.29 11.34
C ARG A 99 0.40 14.06 11.40
N HIS A 100 -0.03 12.82 11.66
CA HIS A 100 -1.44 12.44 11.63
C HIS A 100 -2.13 12.67 12.98
N ARG A 101 -1.39 12.91 14.06
CA ARG A 101 -1.98 13.13 15.38
C ARG A 101 -2.98 14.29 15.36
N GLY A 102 -4.16 14.06 15.91
CA GLY A 102 -5.28 14.99 15.97
C GLY A 102 -5.99 15.22 14.65
N GLN A 103 -5.69 14.43 13.61
CA GLN A 103 -6.27 14.59 12.28
C GLN A 103 -7.33 13.52 12.03
N ARG A 104 -8.46 13.89 11.44
CA ARG A 104 -9.49 12.91 11.09
C ARG A 104 -8.98 11.94 10.03
N ALA A 105 -9.20 10.64 10.25
CA ALA A 105 -8.78 9.58 9.34
C ALA A 105 -9.90 8.59 9.02
N ILE A 106 -9.92 8.13 7.77
CA ILE A 106 -10.66 6.95 7.31
C ILE A 106 -9.64 5.82 7.16
N TYR A 107 -9.96 4.63 7.66
CA TYR A 107 -9.16 3.44 7.44
C TYR A 107 -9.99 2.35 6.76
N PHE A 108 -9.62 2.05 5.52
CA PHE A 108 -10.32 1.06 4.71
C PHE A 108 -9.55 -0.24 4.72
N VAL A 109 -10.16 -1.25 5.32
CA VAL A 109 -9.53 -2.54 5.60
C VAL A 109 -10.25 -3.67 4.86
N ARG A 110 -9.60 -4.82 4.81
CA ARG A 110 -10.13 -6.05 4.25
C ARG A 110 -9.71 -7.20 5.15
N ASP A 111 -10.46 -8.30 5.12
CA ASP A 111 -10.05 -9.55 5.75
C ASP A 111 -8.58 -9.88 5.38
N PRO A 112 -7.66 -10.03 6.35
CA PRO A 112 -6.24 -10.24 6.08
C PRO A 112 -5.97 -11.48 5.24
N ARG A 113 -6.80 -12.52 5.39
CA ARG A 113 -6.70 -13.76 4.60
C ARG A 113 -6.86 -13.46 3.11
N ASP A 114 -7.87 -12.67 2.77
CA ASP A 114 -8.15 -12.23 1.41
C ASP A 114 -7.14 -11.18 0.91
N ALA A 115 -6.77 -10.22 1.76
CA ALA A 115 -5.91 -9.10 1.39
C ALA A 115 -4.48 -9.57 1.05
N ILE A 116 -3.89 -10.37 1.94
CA ILE A 116 -2.53 -10.90 1.79
C ILE A 116 -2.50 -11.94 0.65
N TYR A 117 -3.49 -12.83 0.58
CA TYR A 117 -3.60 -13.78 -0.52
C TYR A 117 -3.76 -13.08 -1.88
N SER A 118 -4.58 -12.04 -1.94
CA SER A 118 -4.73 -11.25 -3.16
C SER A 118 -3.43 -10.55 -3.56
N MET A 119 -2.61 -10.12 -2.61
CA MET A 119 -1.29 -9.56 -2.89
C MET A 119 -0.35 -10.65 -3.42
N TYR A 120 -0.25 -11.80 -2.74
CA TYR A 120 0.54 -12.96 -3.17
C TYR A 120 0.30 -13.28 -4.65
N ARG A 121 -0.97 -13.40 -5.05
CA ARG A 121 -1.36 -13.70 -6.44
C ARG A 121 -0.99 -12.61 -7.45
N ARG A 122 -0.77 -11.37 -7.02
CA ARG A 122 -0.36 -10.26 -7.89
C ARG A 122 1.15 -10.17 -8.03
N ILE A 123 1.89 -10.31 -6.92
CA ILE A 123 3.31 -9.96 -6.89
C ILE A 123 4.24 -11.17 -6.94
N SER A 124 3.86 -12.33 -6.38
CA SER A 124 4.81 -13.45 -6.27
C SER A 124 4.13 -14.82 -6.41
N PRO A 125 3.35 -15.07 -7.49
CA PRO A 125 2.63 -16.33 -7.65
C PRO A 125 3.56 -17.56 -7.81
N ASP A 126 4.85 -17.34 -8.08
CA ASP A 126 5.85 -18.40 -8.27
C ASP A 126 6.49 -18.86 -6.95
N LEU A 127 6.31 -18.11 -5.85
CA LEU A 127 6.70 -18.55 -4.51
C LEU A 127 5.62 -19.46 -3.90
N SER A 128 5.98 -20.31 -2.95
CA SER A 128 4.96 -20.90 -2.08
C SER A 128 4.29 -19.79 -1.26
N PHE A 129 3.03 -19.96 -0.88
CA PHE A 129 2.35 -18.94 -0.08
C PHE A 129 3.03 -18.74 1.28
N THR A 130 3.49 -19.82 1.92
CA THR A 130 4.23 -19.75 3.18
C THR A 130 5.56 -18.99 3.03
N ASP A 131 6.34 -19.24 1.97
CA ASP A 131 7.58 -18.47 1.72
C ASP A 131 7.27 -16.99 1.46
N PHE A 132 6.18 -16.72 0.74
CA PHE A 132 5.71 -15.37 0.53
C PHE A 132 5.37 -14.64 1.84
N LEU A 133 4.66 -15.31 2.76
CA LEU A 133 4.32 -14.76 4.07
C LEU A 133 5.56 -14.47 4.91
N ASN A 134 6.53 -15.39 4.91
CA ASN A 134 7.77 -15.29 5.69
C ASN A 134 8.78 -14.29 5.10
N PHE A 135 8.64 -13.89 3.84
CA PHE A 135 9.53 -12.91 3.24
C PHE A 135 9.39 -11.54 3.95
N PRO A 136 10.48 -10.97 4.49
CA PRO A 136 10.40 -9.75 5.28
C PRO A 136 10.08 -8.53 4.43
N ASN A 137 9.26 -7.65 4.98
CA ASN A 137 9.02 -6.32 4.43
C ASN A 137 10.32 -5.48 4.52
N PRO A 138 10.72 -4.79 3.44
CA PRO A 138 11.97 -4.01 3.41
C PRO A 138 12.13 -2.94 4.50
N ASP A 139 11.06 -2.28 4.93
CA ASP A 139 11.13 -1.18 5.90
C ASP A 139 11.23 -1.70 7.34
N SER A 140 10.40 -2.69 7.66
CA SER A 140 10.21 -3.16 9.05
C SER A 140 11.01 -4.40 9.41
N LEU A 141 11.51 -5.14 8.42
CA LEU A 141 12.03 -6.51 8.56
C LEU A 141 11.04 -7.49 9.21
N LEU A 142 9.76 -7.11 9.30
CA LEU A 142 8.68 -8.00 9.71
C LEU A 142 8.27 -8.91 8.57
N ASN A 143 7.94 -10.17 8.86
CA ASN A 143 7.21 -10.99 7.89
C ASN A 143 5.89 -10.29 7.52
N ARG A 144 5.26 -10.68 6.41
CA ARG A 144 4.12 -9.93 5.87
C ARG A 144 2.92 -9.89 6.82
N VAL A 145 2.69 -10.96 7.58
CA VAL A 145 1.58 -11.05 8.52
C VAL A 145 1.80 -10.09 9.69
N ASP A 146 3.01 -10.08 10.26
CA ASP A 146 3.37 -9.21 11.38
C ASP A 146 3.47 -7.73 10.95
N HIS A 147 3.92 -7.46 9.72
CA HIS A 147 3.89 -6.11 9.14
C HIS A 147 2.47 -5.58 8.97
N TRP A 148 1.58 -6.38 8.37
CA TRP A 148 0.16 -6.04 8.22
C TRP A 148 -0.49 -5.81 9.59
N ARG A 149 -0.22 -6.71 10.55
CA ARG A 149 -0.72 -6.61 11.92
C ARG A 149 -0.25 -5.32 12.59
N LEU A 150 1.03 -4.95 12.48
CA LEU A 150 1.55 -3.69 12.99
C LEU A 150 0.81 -2.50 12.37
N ASN A 151 0.59 -2.51 11.06
CA ASN A 151 -0.07 -1.41 10.35
C ASN A 151 -1.48 -1.18 10.89
N MET A 152 -2.22 -2.27 11.03
CA MET A 152 -3.56 -2.29 11.62
C MET A 152 -3.56 -1.74 13.04
N LEU A 153 -2.66 -2.22 13.90
CA LEU A 153 -2.60 -1.79 15.30
C LEU A 153 -2.27 -0.30 15.43
N CYS A 154 -1.31 0.20 14.64
CA CYS A 154 -0.96 1.61 14.64
C CYS A 154 -2.14 2.49 14.20
N TRP A 155 -2.86 2.12 13.14
CA TRP A 155 -4.03 2.86 12.69
C TRP A 155 -5.21 2.74 13.65
N LEU A 156 -5.51 1.56 14.19
CA LEU A 156 -6.59 1.38 15.18
C LEU A 156 -6.35 2.14 16.49
N ALA A 157 -5.10 2.45 16.81
CA ALA A 157 -4.74 3.29 17.96
C ALA A 157 -4.84 4.79 17.69
N HIS A 158 -5.17 5.19 16.45
CA HIS A 158 -5.36 6.58 16.08
C HIS A 158 -6.65 7.14 16.73
N GLU A 159 -6.58 8.36 17.29
CA GLU A 159 -7.64 8.90 18.16
C GLU A 159 -8.96 9.27 17.43
N ASP A 160 -8.86 9.77 16.19
CA ASP A 160 -10.01 10.15 15.37
C ASP A 160 -9.99 9.33 14.06
N ILE A 161 -10.38 8.06 14.15
CA ILE A 161 -10.40 7.13 13.02
C ILE A 161 -11.75 6.46 12.84
N ALA A 162 -12.23 6.45 11.60
CA ALA A 162 -13.38 5.64 11.18
C ALA A 162 -12.91 4.46 10.32
N VAL A 163 -13.26 3.25 10.75
CA VAL A 163 -12.87 2.01 10.07
C VAL A 163 -14.02 1.51 9.20
N PHE A 164 -13.70 1.19 7.95
CA PHE A 164 -14.65 0.65 6.97
C PHE A 164 -14.06 -0.59 6.31
N ARG A 165 -14.92 -1.53 5.93
CA ARG A 165 -14.50 -2.84 5.42
C ARG A 165 -14.82 -2.99 3.95
N PHE A 166 -13.92 -3.63 3.21
CA PHE A 166 -14.13 -4.07 1.84
C PHE A 166 -15.38 -4.96 1.71
N GLU A 167 -15.63 -5.79 2.70
CA GLU A 167 -16.75 -6.73 2.75
C GLU A 167 -18.09 -5.99 2.81
N ASP A 168 -18.18 -4.88 3.57
CA ASP A 168 -19.35 -4.02 3.60
C ASP A 168 -19.61 -3.40 2.21
N TYR A 169 -18.55 -3.00 1.50
CA TYR A 169 -18.64 -2.46 0.14
C TYR A 169 -19.22 -3.51 -0.82
N LYS A 170 -18.73 -4.75 -0.71
CA LYS A 170 -19.19 -5.84 -1.57
C LYS A 170 -20.62 -6.28 -1.27
N GLN A 171 -21.10 -6.05 -0.05
CA GLN A 171 -22.46 -6.35 0.35
C GLN A 171 -23.44 -5.24 -0.07
N ASP A 172 -23.15 -3.98 0.28
CA ASP A 172 -23.98 -2.82 -0.03
C ASP A 172 -23.12 -1.56 -0.20
N ALA A 173 -22.69 -1.32 -1.44
CA ALA A 173 -21.84 -0.18 -1.77
C ALA A 173 -22.51 1.18 -1.48
N LYS A 174 -23.85 1.27 -1.62
CA LYS A 174 -24.59 2.52 -1.38
C LYS A 174 -24.62 2.85 0.09
N ALA A 175 -25.07 1.90 0.93
CA ALA A 175 -25.11 2.10 2.36
C ALA A 175 -23.73 2.39 2.95
N LEU A 176 -22.67 1.76 2.43
CA LEU A 176 -21.31 2.07 2.87
C LEU A 176 -20.87 3.48 2.46
N LEU A 177 -21.10 3.89 1.21
CA LEU A 177 -20.70 5.22 0.75
C LEU A 177 -21.47 6.32 1.50
N GLU A 178 -22.77 6.12 1.77
CA GLU A 178 -23.58 7.02 2.61
C GLU A 178 -23.02 7.14 4.03
N ARG A 179 -22.62 6.03 4.66
CA ARG A 179 -21.97 6.04 5.99
C ARG A 179 -20.64 6.81 5.98
N ILE A 180 -19.83 6.62 4.93
CA ILE A 180 -18.55 7.33 4.79
C ILE A 180 -18.80 8.83 4.62
N LEU A 181 -19.70 9.23 3.72
CA LEU A 181 -20.04 10.63 3.49
C LEU A 181 -20.64 11.28 4.73
N GLY A 182 -21.49 10.57 5.48
CA GLY A 182 -22.04 11.03 6.75
C GLY A 182 -20.95 11.25 7.82
N HIS A 183 -19.94 10.37 7.90
CA HIS A 183 -18.78 10.57 8.78
C HIS A 183 -17.93 11.80 8.36
N LEU A 184 -17.87 12.07 7.05
CA LEU A 184 -17.23 13.26 6.50
C LEU A 184 -18.09 14.52 6.56
N GLU A 185 -19.32 14.42 7.09
CA GLU A 185 -20.29 15.51 7.14
C GLU A 185 -20.60 16.10 5.75
N LEU A 186 -20.59 15.24 4.73
CA LEU A 186 -20.86 15.62 3.34
C LEU A 186 -22.26 15.15 2.91
N GLU A 187 -23.01 16.07 2.31
CA GLU A 187 -24.32 15.78 1.73
C GLU A 187 -24.21 15.70 0.21
N TYR A 188 -24.74 14.62 -0.37
CA TYR A 188 -24.86 14.41 -1.80
C TYR A 188 -26.24 13.85 -2.11
N SER A 189 -26.74 14.10 -3.32
CA SER A 189 -28.01 13.50 -3.75
C SER A 189 -27.86 11.99 -3.97
N ASP A 190 -28.94 11.23 -3.78
CA ASP A 190 -28.99 9.80 -4.14
C ASP A 190 -28.50 9.52 -5.56
N ALA A 191 -28.77 10.42 -6.50
CA ALA A 191 -28.34 10.28 -7.89
C ALA A 191 -26.82 10.45 -8.06
N ASP A 192 -26.19 11.36 -7.31
CA ASP A 192 -24.74 11.55 -7.33
C ASP A 192 -24.02 10.35 -6.69
N ILE A 193 -24.55 9.87 -5.56
CA ILE A 193 -24.03 8.69 -4.85
C ILE A 193 -24.11 7.47 -5.78
N GLN A 194 -25.26 7.24 -6.42
CA GLN A 194 -25.42 6.11 -7.33
C GLN A 194 -24.48 6.21 -8.54
N ARG A 195 -24.34 7.39 -9.15
CA ARG A 195 -23.39 7.61 -10.26
C ARG A 195 -21.97 7.28 -9.84
N ALA A 196 -21.54 7.74 -8.66
CA ALA A 196 -20.20 7.48 -8.15
C ALA A 196 -19.93 5.99 -7.97
N ILE A 197 -20.92 5.24 -7.49
CA ILE A 197 -20.84 3.78 -7.32
C ILE A 197 -20.75 3.08 -8.68
N ASP A 198 -21.62 3.41 -9.62
CA ASP A 198 -21.70 2.78 -10.94
C ASP A 198 -20.38 2.96 -11.72
N ASN A 199 -19.82 4.18 -11.69
CA ASN A 199 -18.56 4.52 -12.33
C ASN A 199 -17.33 3.93 -11.63
N SER A 200 -17.48 3.48 -10.38
CA SER A 200 -16.43 2.83 -9.58
C SER A 200 -16.53 1.31 -9.54
N SER A 201 -17.42 0.71 -10.34
CA SER A 201 -17.60 -0.74 -10.41
C SER A 201 -16.34 -1.50 -10.84
N ILE A 202 -16.26 -2.79 -10.47
CA ILE A 202 -15.13 -3.65 -10.82
C ILE A 202 -15.01 -3.85 -12.34
N GLU A 203 -16.13 -3.81 -13.06
CA GLU A 203 -16.20 -3.85 -14.52
C GLU A 203 -15.51 -2.62 -15.11
N LYS A 204 -15.84 -1.42 -14.62
CA LYS A 204 -15.17 -0.17 -15.04
C LYS A 204 -13.68 -0.17 -14.70
N ALA A 205 -13.30 -0.71 -13.54
CA ALA A 205 -11.89 -0.88 -13.17
C ALA A 205 -11.13 -1.82 -14.13
N LYS A 206 -11.74 -2.94 -14.51
CA LYS A 206 -11.17 -3.87 -15.51
C LYS A 206 -11.07 -3.23 -16.91
N GLU A 207 -12.09 -2.48 -17.32
CA GLU A 207 -12.05 -1.73 -18.60
C GLU A 207 -10.92 -0.70 -18.61
N ALA A 208 -10.77 0.06 -17.52
CA ALA A 208 -9.71 1.07 -17.36
C ALA A 208 -8.32 0.43 -17.41
N GLU A 209 -8.13 -0.69 -16.70
CA GLU A 209 -6.88 -1.45 -16.74
C GLU A 209 -6.58 -2.00 -18.13
N ALA A 210 -7.57 -2.53 -18.84
CA ALA A 210 -7.41 -3.06 -20.20
C ALA A 210 -7.00 -1.95 -21.19
N ARG A 211 -7.63 -0.77 -21.11
CA ARG A 211 -7.25 0.40 -21.92
C ARG A 211 -5.84 0.87 -21.60
N TYR A 212 -5.48 0.92 -20.31
CA TYR A 212 -4.13 1.27 -19.89
C TYR A 212 -3.10 0.29 -20.48
N LYS A 213 -3.32 -1.02 -20.35
CA LYS A 213 -2.43 -2.05 -20.92
C LYS A 213 -2.31 -1.97 -22.44
N ALA A 214 -3.38 -1.61 -23.16
CA ALA A 214 -3.32 -1.39 -24.60
C ALA A 214 -2.38 -0.22 -24.97
N MET A 215 -2.31 0.82 -24.15
CA MET A 215 -1.37 1.94 -24.33
C MET A 215 0.06 1.62 -23.84
N TYR A 216 0.18 0.71 -22.88
CA TYR A 216 1.45 0.33 -22.25
C TYR A 216 1.64 -1.21 -22.27
N PRO A 217 1.91 -1.82 -23.45
CA PRO A 217 1.94 -3.28 -23.60
C PRO A 217 3.05 -4.00 -22.81
N GLY A 218 3.99 -3.26 -22.21
CA GLY A 218 5.01 -3.80 -21.31
C GLY A 218 4.56 -3.94 -19.85
N ASP A 219 3.35 -3.46 -19.50
CA ASP A 219 2.77 -3.64 -18.16
C ASP A 219 2.00 -4.97 -18.10
N THR A 220 2.56 -5.93 -17.37
CA THR A 220 1.99 -7.26 -17.16
C THR A 220 1.24 -7.40 -15.83
N GLU A 221 1.31 -6.41 -14.95
CA GLU A 221 0.74 -6.49 -13.61
C GLU A 221 -0.80 -6.45 -13.69
N VAL A 222 -1.45 -7.41 -13.04
CA VAL A 222 -2.93 -7.48 -12.96
C VAL A 222 -3.40 -6.85 -11.65
N ALA A 223 -3.97 -5.65 -11.74
CA ALA A 223 -4.46 -4.95 -10.56
C ALA A 223 -5.87 -5.43 -10.17
N ASN A 224 -6.81 -5.48 -11.11
CA ASN A 224 -8.20 -5.83 -10.84
C ASN A 224 -8.47 -7.32 -11.11
N ARG A 225 -8.03 -8.19 -10.19
CA ARG A 225 -8.15 -9.66 -10.31
C ARG A 225 -9.58 -10.17 -10.13
N ALA A 226 -9.93 -10.57 -8.90
CA ALA A 226 -11.20 -11.22 -8.61
C ALA A 226 -12.25 -10.24 -8.08
N GLY A 227 -11.85 -9.32 -7.20
CA GLY A 227 -12.78 -8.42 -6.51
C GLY A 227 -13.82 -9.17 -5.66
N LYS A 228 -13.48 -10.38 -5.19
CA LYS A 228 -14.36 -11.29 -4.45
C LYS A 228 -13.98 -11.32 -2.97
N VAL A 229 -14.99 -11.55 -2.13
CA VAL A 229 -14.84 -11.85 -0.70
C VAL A 229 -14.71 -13.36 -0.54
N GLY A 230 -13.77 -13.80 0.30
CA GLY A 230 -13.51 -15.21 0.59
C GLY A 230 -12.84 -15.97 -0.55
N ASP A 231 -12.01 -15.31 -1.37
CA ASP A 231 -11.30 -16.00 -2.47
C ASP A 231 -10.20 -16.93 -1.96
N TRP A 232 -9.82 -16.78 -0.69
CA TRP A 232 -8.94 -17.69 0.03
C TRP A 232 -9.62 -19.02 0.42
N LYS A 233 -10.96 -19.08 0.45
CA LYS A 233 -11.70 -20.27 0.92
C LYS A 233 -11.56 -21.43 -0.06
N ASP A 234 -11.60 -22.65 0.49
CA ASP A 234 -11.58 -23.91 -0.26
C ASP A 234 -10.30 -24.10 -1.11
N ARG A 235 -9.15 -23.66 -0.58
CA ARG A 235 -7.85 -23.68 -1.26
C ARG A 235 -6.81 -24.45 -0.44
N GLU A 236 -6.61 -25.71 -0.81
CA GLU A 236 -5.62 -26.60 -0.19
C GLU A 236 -4.17 -26.06 -0.36
N ASP A 237 -3.89 -25.33 -1.45
CA ASP A 237 -2.55 -24.80 -1.76
C ASP A 237 -2.06 -23.71 -0.78
N ILE A 238 -2.94 -23.17 0.06
CA ILE A 238 -2.65 -22.04 0.95
C ILE A 238 -3.10 -22.28 2.40
N GLU A 239 -3.64 -23.46 2.73
CA GLU A 239 -4.25 -23.76 4.02
C GLU A 239 -3.31 -23.47 5.20
N GLU A 240 -2.05 -23.90 5.11
CA GLU A 240 -1.02 -23.61 6.11
C GLU A 240 -0.80 -22.10 6.32
N GLY A 241 -0.69 -21.34 5.23
CA GLY A 241 -0.52 -19.90 5.28
C GLY A 241 -1.73 -19.18 5.87
N ILE A 242 -2.95 -19.67 5.62
CA ILE A 242 -4.16 -19.15 6.24
C ILE A 242 -4.14 -19.41 7.75
N ALA A 243 -3.74 -20.60 8.19
CA ALA A 243 -3.61 -20.91 9.61
C ALA A 243 -2.59 -19.99 10.32
N ILE A 244 -1.47 -19.66 9.65
CA ILE A 244 -0.49 -18.68 10.16
C ILE A 244 -1.12 -17.29 10.31
N ILE A 245 -1.86 -16.82 9.30
CA ILE A 245 -2.55 -15.52 9.35
C ILE A 245 -3.53 -15.51 10.52
N GLU A 246 -4.42 -16.50 10.63
CA GLU A 246 -5.42 -16.56 11.70
C GLU A 246 -4.80 -16.65 13.10
N ALA A 247 -3.72 -17.40 13.26
CA ALA A 247 -3.02 -17.52 14.53
C ALA A 247 -2.46 -16.17 15.00
N LYS A 248 -1.86 -15.40 14.07
CA LYS A 248 -1.22 -14.10 14.37
C LYS A 248 -2.19 -12.93 14.46
N THR A 249 -3.32 -12.97 13.76
CA THR A 249 -4.25 -11.83 13.64
C THR A 249 -5.60 -12.03 14.32
N ARG A 250 -5.76 -13.06 15.15
CA ARG A 250 -7.05 -13.42 15.78
C ARG A 250 -7.72 -12.25 16.50
N ASP A 251 -6.95 -11.53 17.32
CA ASP A 251 -7.40 -10.34 18.04
C ASP A 251 -7.97 -9.26 17.09
N LEU A 252 -7.33 -9.07 15.95
CA LEU A 252 -7.79 -8.14 14.91
C LEU A 252 -8.99 -8.68 14.14
N LEU A 253 -9.07 -9.98 13.88
CA LEU A 253 -10.23 -10.60 13.24
C LEU A 253 -11.49 -10.41 14.11
N ASP A 254 -11.37 -10.67 15.42
CA ASP A 254 -12.43 -10.41 16.41
C ASP A 254 -12.83 -8.93 16.43
N THR A 255 -11.84 -8.03 16.52
CA THR A 255 -12.06 -6.57 16.56
C THR A 255 -12.79 -6.06 15.32
N LEU A 256 -12.49 -6.63 14.14
CA LEU A 256 -13.10 -6.23 12.87
C LEU A 256 -14.38 -7.01 12.53
N GLY A 257 -14.79 -7.96 13.39
CA GLY A 257 -16.00 -8.77 13.21
C GLY A 257 -15.90 -9.77 12.06
N TYR A 258 -14.72 -10.34 11.82
CA TYR A 258 -14.53 -11.44 10.87
C TYR A 258 -14.63 -12.79 11.59
N ALA A 259 -15.39 -13.73 11.00
CA ALA A 259 -15.44 -15.10 11.52
C ALA A 259 -14.10 -15.83 11.29
N HIS A 260 -13.67 -16.63 12.26
CA HIS A 260 -12.49 -17.48 12.18
C HIS A 260 -12.73 -18.80 12.94
N GLU A 261 -11.90 -19.81 12.71
CA GLU A 261 -12.06 -21.10 13.39
C GLU A 261 -11.82 -20.98 14.90
N SER A 262 -12.66 -21.68 15.67
CA SER A 262 -12.59 -21.75 17.13
C SER A 262 -11.41 -22.63 17.58
N GLY A 263 -10.20 -22.10 17.51
CA GLY A 263 -9.02 -22.65 18.17
C GLY A 263 -8.73 -21.96 19.50
N ALA A 264 -7.97 -22.59 20.40
CA ALA A 264 -7.36 -21.84 21.50
C ALA A 264 -6.53 -20.69 20.92
N PRO A 265 -6.54 -19.48 21.51
CA PRO A 265 -5.63 -18.43 21.09
C PRO A 265 -4.21 -19.00 21.12
N ALA A 266 -3.41 -18.71 20.09
CA ALA A 266 -1.99 -19.00 20.15
C ALA A 266 -1.46 -18.39 21.46
N ALA A 267 -0.56 -19.10 22.15
CA ALA A 267 0.13 -18.52 23.30
C ALA A 267 0.66 -17.14 22.88
N PRO A 268 0.57 -16.10 23.74
CA PRO A 268 0.99 -14.76 23.36
C PRO A 268 2.43 -14.83 22.83
N GLU A 269 2.55 -14.72 21.51
CA GLU A 269 3.83 -14.73 20.83
C GLU A 269 4.58 -13.50 21.33
N GLN A 270 5.87 -13.67 21.63
CA GLN A 270 6.68 -12.56 22.12
C GLN A 270 6.69 -11.46 21.06
N ASP A 271 6.37 -10.23 21.45
CA ASP A 271 6.15 -9.13 20.50
C ASP A 271 7.44 -8.81 19.71
N PRO A 272 7.48 -9.03 18.39
CA PRO A 272 8.68 -8.79 17.58
C PRO A 272 9.12 -7.31 17.62
N LEU A 273 8.21 -6.39 17.93
CA LEU A 273 8.49 -4.94 17.96
C LEU A 273 9.32 -4.52 19.17
N ALA A 274 9.20 -5.24 20.28
CA ALA A 274 10.07 -5.07 21.44
C ALA A 274 11.55 -5.25 21.03
N THR A 275 11.78 -6.16 20.10
CA THR A 275 13.09 -6.53 19.58
C THR A 275 13.63 -5.50 18.60
N LEU A 276 12.80 -5.03 17.65
CA LEU A 276 13.24 -4.25 16.49
C LEU A 276 13.24 -2.73 16.71
N HIS A 277 12.90 -2.24 17.89
CA HIS A 277 12.72 -0.81 18.19
C HIS A 277 13.89 0.12 17.82
N LYS A 278 15.09 -0.44 17.54
CA LYS A 278 16.26 0.31 17.10
C LYS A 278 16.25 0.64 15.60
N LEU A 279 15.40 -0.01 14.80
CA LEU A 279 15.25 0.33 13.38
C LEU A 279 14.67 1.73 13.22
N ASP A 280 15.28 2.55 12.37
CA ASP A 280 14.87 3.94 12.09
C ASP A 280 13.40 4.02 11.67
N PHE A 281 12.92 3.04 10.89
CA PHE A 281 11.51 2.90 10.52
C PHE A 281 10.58 2.90 11.75
N LEU A 282 10.86 2.06 12.77
CA LEU A 282 10.01 1.97 13.96
C LEU A 282 10.11 3.21 14.86
N GLN A 283 11.15 4.02 14.70
CA GLN A 283 11.26 5.31 15.37
C GLN A 283 10.42 6.40 14.70
N ALA A 284 10.14 6.27 13.39
CA ALA A 284 9.40 7.25 12.60
C ALA A 284 7.87 7.11 12.70
N ILE A 285 7.36 5.95 13.11
CA ILE A 285 5.92 5.66 13.18
C ILE A 285 5.34 5.96 14.57
N ALA A 286 4.05 6.25 14.62
CA ALA A 286 3.26 6.40 15.83
C ALA A 286 2.78 5.03 16.32
N LEU A 287 3.57 4.43 17.22
CA LEU A 287 3.22 3.16 17.87
C LEU A 287 2.07 3.33 18.89
N PRO A 288 1.21 2.32 19.07
CA PRO A 288 0.15 2.36 20.07
C PRO A 288 0.70 2.44 21.51
N THR A 289 -0.09 3.04 22.40
CA THR A 289 0.26 3.12 23.82
C THR A 289 0.33 1.71 24.42
N GLY A 290 1.45 1.36 25.05
CA GLY A 290 1.67 0.03 25.63
C GLY A 290 2.51 -0.93 24.78
N PHE A 291 2.83 -0.58 23.53
CA PHE A 291 3.94 -1.23 22.81
C PHE A 291 5.24 -0.85 23.49
N ASN A 292 5.75 -1.74 24.35
CA ASN A 292 7.01 -1.54 25.03
C ASN A 292 8.14 -1.59 24.00
N ARG A 293 8.84 -0.47 23.84
CA ARG A 293 10.24 -0.48 23.43
C ARG A 293 11.00 -1.15 24.59
N ALA A 294 11.05 -2.48 24.60
CA ALA A 294 11.70 -3.21 25.68
C ALA A 294 13.13 -2.68 25.87
N GLY A 295 13.56 -2.61 27.13
CA GLY A 295 14.93 -2.23 27.46
C GLY A 295 15.94 -3.21 26.85
N PRO A 296 17.21 -2.82 26.72
CA PRO A 296 18.26 -3.71 26.25
C PRO A 296 18.36 -4.97 27.14
N GLY A 297 17.98 -6.14 26.60
CA GLY A 297 18.09 -7.43 27.28
C GLY A 297 16.85 -8.33 27.23
N ASP A 298 15.67 -7.80 26.93
CA ASP A 298 14.38 -8.52 27.06
C ASP A 298 13.71 -8.85 25.71
N GLY A 299 14.46 -8.89 24.61
CA GLY A 299 13.93 -9.19 23.28
C GLY A 299 13.84 -10.69 22.98
N PRO A 300 12.81 -11.18 22.27
CA PRO A 300 12.76 -12.53 21.74
C PRO A 300 14.04 -12.89 20.96
N ILE A 301 14.86 -13.76 21.52
CA ILE A 301 16.05 -14.31 20.85
C ILE A 301 15.66 -14.96 19.51
N ALA A 302 14.44 -15.52 19.43
CA ALA A 302 13.93 -16.15 18.23
C ALA A 302 13.82 -15.17 17.05
N TYR A 303 13.21 -14.00 17.23
CA TYR A 303 13.01 -13.07 16.11
C TYR A 303 14.33 -12.48 15.58
N LEU A 304 15.26 -12.16 16.49
CA LEU A 304 16.61 -11.74 16.08
C LEU A 304 17.32 -12.84 15.29
N ARG A 305 17.21 -14.08 15.76
CA ARG A 305 17.80 -15.25 15.11
C ARG A 305 17.18 -15.44 13.73
N ASP A 306 15.87 -15.34 13.58
CA ASP A 306 15.19 -15.57 12.30
C ASP A 306 15.59 -14.52 11.26
N ILE A 307 15.72 -13.23 11.63
CA ILE A 307 16.28 -12.21 10.73
C ILE A 307 17.76 -12.47 10.43
N ALA A 308 18.54 -12.85 11.44
CA ALA A 308 19.96 -13.15 11.24
C ALA A 308 20.16 -14.34 10.28
N GLU A 309 19.35 -15.40 10.44
CA GLU A 309 19.33 -16.56 9.58
C GLU A 309 18.88 -16.19 8.16
N PHE A 310 17.81 -15.39 8.01
CA PHE A 310 17.39 -14.85 6.72
C PHE A 310 18.50 -14.04 6.05
N ALA A 311 19.15 -13.12 6.77
CA ALA A 311 20.25 -12.32 6.23
C ALA A 311 21.43 -13.21 5.80
N ALA A 312 21.72 -14.25 6.58
CA ALA A 312 22.78 -15.21 6.29
C ALA A 312 22.44 -16.16 5.13
N SER A 313 21.16 -16.45 4.88
CA SER A 313 20.71 -17.31 3.77
C SER A 313 20.44 -16.53 2.49
N LEU A 314 20.19 -15.21 2.56
CA LEU A 314 19.76 -14.39 1.43
C LEU A 314 20.73 -14.44 0.26
N ASP A 315 20.26 -14.78 -0.93
CA ASP A 315 21.06 -14.85 -2.15
C ASP A 315 20.39 -14.16 -3.35
N GLU A 316 21.11 -14.06 -4.46
CA GLU A 316 20.61 -13.43 -5.67
C GLU A 316 19.38 -14.15 -6.26
N PRO A 317 19.34 -15.49 -6.39
CA PRO A 317 18.14 -16.20 -6.84
C PRO A 317 16.90 -15.90 -6.00
N THR A 318 17.01 -15.91 -4.67
CA THR A 318 15.91 -15.60 -3.75
C THR A 318 15.41 -14.17 -3.94
N LEU A 319 16.32 -13.21 -4.06
CA LEU A 319 15.97 -11.80 -4.32
C LEU A 319 15.29 -11.62 -5.68
N ARG A 320 15.72 -12.34 -6.72
CA ARG A 320 15.04 -12.31 -8.03
C ARG A 320 13.65 -12.95 -7.98
N ALA A 321 13.49 -14.03 -7.22
CA ALA A 321 12.20 -14.70 -7.04
C ALA A 321 11.21 -13.91 -6.18
N SER A 322 11.70 -13.01 -5.32
CA SER A 322 10.85 -12.15 -4.47
C SER A 322 9.96 -11.19 -5.27
N ASN A 323 10.32 -10.91 -6.52
CA ASN A 323 9.72 -9.89 -7.38
C ASN A 323 9.73 -8.45 -6.79
N LEU A 324 10.58 -8.20 -5.78
CA LEU A 324 10.89 -6.85 -5.34
C LEU A 324 11.59 -6.08 -6.46
N SER A 325 11.23 -4.82 -6.63
CA SER A 325 11.97 -3.91 -7.51
C SER A 325 13.41 -3.77 -7.01
N SER A 326 14.33 -3.38 -7.89
CA SER A 326 15.72 -3.17 -7.48
C SER A 326 15.90 -2.09 -6.41
N ALA A 327 14.94 -1.16 -6.29
CA ALA A 327 14.96 -0.15 -5.26
C ALA A 327 14.47 -0.71 -3.91
N GLU A 328 13.44 -1.55 -3.91
CA GLU A 328 13.00 -2.29 -2.71
C GLU A 328 14.05 -3.29 -2.23
N ILE A 329 14.74 -3.98 -3.15
CA ILE A 329 15.86 -4.87 -2.80
C ILE A 329 16.97 -4.08 -2.10
N ARG A 330 17.34 -2.90 -2.61
CA ARG A 330 18.33 -2.06 -1.93
C ARG A 330 17.85 -1.62 -0.56
N HIS A 331 16.59 -1.21 -0.46
CA HIS A 331 16.05 -0.80 0.82
C HIS A 331 16.08 -1.94 1.84
N LEU A 332 15.70 -3.16 1.44
CA LEU A 332 15.83 -4.35 2.28
C LEU A 332 17.29 -4.57 2.73
N LEU A 333 18.25 -4.47 1.81
CA LEU A 333 19.68 -4.61 2.12
C LEU A 333 20.18 -3.52 3.08
N ASP A 334 19.68 -2.29 2.96
CA ASP A 334 19.99 -1.18 3.86
C ASP A 334 19.44 -1.45 5.27
N SER A 335 18.19 -1.90 5.37
CA SER A 335 17.57 -2.27 6.65
C SER A 335 18.27 -3.45 7.32
N LEU A 336 18.72 -4.45 6.55
CA LEU A 336 19.50 -5.58 7.07
C LEU A 336 20.89 -5.17 7.57
N GLU A 337 21.53 -4.19 6.92
CA GLU A 337 22.81 -3.63 7.38
C GLU A 337 22.63 -2.82 8.67
N GLU A 338 21.58 -1.99 8.74
CA GLU A 338 21.19 -1.27 9.94
C GLU A 338 20.92 -2.23 11.11
N PHE A 339 20.16 -3.29 10.85
CA PHE A 339 19.91 -4.36 11.81
C PHE A 339 21.23 -4.99 12.27
N GLY A 340 22.11 -5.41 11.36
CA GLY A 340 23.40 -5.99 11.71
C GLY A 340 24.24 -5.09 12.62
N LYS A 341 24.29 -3.79 12.32
CA LYS A 341 24.96 -2.78 13.14
C LYS A 341 24.34 -2.63 14.53
N ASN A 342 23.01 -2.59 14.62
CA ASN A 342 22.27 -2.34 15.87
C ASN A 342 22.27 -3.54 16.84
N TYR A 343 22.50 -4.76 16.33
CA TYR A 343 22.46 -6.01 17.08
C TYR A 343 23.77 -6.82 17.06
N GLY A 344 24.84 -6.28 16.47
CA GLY A 344 26.17 -6.89 16.52
C GLY A 344 26.36 -8.12 15.62
N LEU A 345 25.68 -8.16 14.47
CA LEU A 345 25.80 -9.21 13.47
C LEU A 345 26.64 -8.70 12.29
N ASP A 346 27.66 -9.46 11.88
CA ASP A 346 28.48 -9.11 10.72
C ASP A 346 27.95 -9.79 9.44
N ASN A 347 27.06 -9.07 8.75
CA ASN A 347 26.55 -9.46 7.43
C ASN A 347 27.07 -8.55 6.31
N SER A 348 28.04 -7.68 6.62
CA SER A 348 28.46 -6.54 5.78
C SER A 348 28.98 -6.98 4.41
N ALA A 349 29.85 -7.98 4.36
CA ALA A 349 30.45 -8.49 3.13
C ALA A 349 29.40 -9.11 2.18
N ARG A 350 28.43 -9.85 2.73
CA ARG A 350 27.35 -10.48 1.96
C ARG A 350 26.40 -9.42 1.39
N ILE A 351 25.98 -8.48 2.23
CA ILE A 351 25.12 -7.36 1.81
C ILE A 351 25.80 -6.55 0.71
N ALA A 352 27.11 -6.28 0.82
CA ALA A 352 27.87 -5.58 -0.21
C ALA A 352 27.87 -6.34 -1.55
N ALA A 353 28.09 -7.65 -1.54
CA ALA A 353 28.06 -8.48 -2.74
C ALA A 353 26.67 -8.47 -3.42
N LEU A 354 25.59 -8.57 -2.64
CA LEU A 354 24.22 -8.48 -3.16
C LEU A 354 23.94 -7.08 -3.73
N ARG A 355 24.36 -6.01 -3.06
CA ARG A 355 24.21 -4.63 -3.58
C ARG A 355 24.86 -4.46 -4.95
N GLU A 356 26.04 -5.06 -5.15
CA GLU A 356 26.73 -5.04 -6.45
C GLU A 356 25.91 -5.75 -7.54
N ALA A 357 25.37 -6.93 -7.25
CA ALA A 357 24.51 -7.67 -8.18
C ALA A 357 23.25 -6.90 -8.61
N PHE A 358 22.73 -6.01 -7.75
CA PHE A 358 21.57 -5.16 -8.02
C PHE A 358 21.94 -3.68 -8.28
N ALA A 359 23.21 -3.38 -8.54
CA ALA A 359 23.72 -2.02 -8.79
C ALA A 359 23.14 -1.39 -10.07
N GLN A 360 22.81 -2.21 -11.07
CA GLN A 360 22.29 -1.76 -12.37
C GLN A 360 20.75 -1.59 -12.41
N GLY A 361 20.04 -2.08 -11.40
CA GLY A 361 18.58 -2.04 -11.38
C GLY A 361 17.98 -0.67 -11.08
N SER A 362 18.67 0.18 -10.30
CA SER A 362 18.22 1.55 -9.99
C SER A 362 18.27 2.49 -11.21
N THR A 363 19.17 2.24 -12.15
CA THR A 363 19.33 3.04 -13.37
C THR A 363 18.28 2.70 -14.43
N ASN A 364 17.72 1.49 -14.43
CA ASN A 364 16.76 1.07 -15.46
C ASN A 364 15.35 1.66 -15.29
N PHE A 365 14.88 1.89 -14.06
CA PHE A 365 13.58 2.54 -13.85
C PHE A 365 13.62 4.03 -14.22
N LEU A 366 14.62 4.76 -13.72
CA LEU A 366 14.86 6.16 -14.11
C LEU A 366 15.21 6.29 -15.60
N GLY A 367 15.92 5.31 -16.15
CA GLY A 367 16.18 5.16 -17.58
C GLY A 367 14.90 5.02 -18.38
N ARG A 368 13.97 4.14 -17.98
CA ARG A 368 12.63 3.99 -18.59
C ARG A 368 11.81 5.27 -18.50
N ILE A 369 11.78 5.94 -17.35
CA ILE A 369 11.10 7.23 -17.17
C ILE A 369 11.71 8.29 -18.10
N SER A 370 13.04 8.34 -18.22
CA SER A 370 13.76 9.28 -19.08
C SER A 370 13.54 8.98 -20.57
N GLU A 371 13.50 7.71 -20.97
CA GLU A 371 13.15 7.28 -22.32
C GLU A 371 11.70 7.59 -22.68
N LEU A 372 10.76 7.37 -21.75
CA LEU A 372 9.35 7.74 -21.90
C LEU A 372 9.20 9.26 -22.07
N ARG A 373 9.91 10.06 -21.25
CA ARG A 373 9.97 11.52 -21.38
C ARG A 373 10.55 11.95 -22.74
N ALA A 374 11.63 11.31 -23.18
CA ALA A 374 12.26 11.62 -24.47
C ALA A 374 11.38 11.21 -25.67
N ARG A 375 10.64 10.09 -25.58
CA ARG A 375 9.66 9.69 -26.61
C ARG A 375 8.49 10.68 -26.67
N ARG A 376 8.00 11.14 -25.52
CA ARG A 376 6.91 12.14 -25.44
C ARG A 376 7.32 13.51 -25.99
N LYS A 377 8.52 14.00 -25.66
CA LYS A 377 9.06 15.25 -26.22
C LYS A 377 9.19 15.21 -27.75
N ARG A 378 9.41 14.03 -28.33
CA ARG A 378 9.45 13.81 -29.78
C ARG A 378 8.07 13.66 -30.43
N ALA A 379 7.03 13.32 -29.66
CA ALA A 379 5.68 13.06 -30.16
C ALA A 379 4.76 14.28 -30.10
N LEU A 380 5.12 15.32 -29.34
CA LEU A 380 4.41 16.59 -29.35
C LEU A 380 4.88 17.43 -30.55
N PRO A 381 3.99 17.86 -31.46
CA PRO A 381 4.37 18.77 -32.54
C PRO A 381 4.86 20.08 -31.96
N ASP A 382 5.92 20.61 -32.56
CA ASP A 382 6.56 21.86 -32.15
C ASP A 382 5.56 23.01 -32.41
N THR A 383 4.80 23.41 -31.40
CA THR A 383 3.84 24.53 -31.51
C THR A 383 4.52 25.89 -31.46
N SER A 384 5.83 25.97 -31.71
CA SER A 384 6.59 27.21 -31.78
C SER A 384 6.95 27.60 -33.22
N THR A 385 5.96 27.62 -34.11
CA THR A 385 6.00 28.42 -35.34
C THR A 385 4.57 28.70 -35.74
N ASP A 386 4.05 29.84 -35.27
CA ASP A 386 3.25 30.80 -36.05
C ASP A 386 2.86 31.94 -35.09
N ALA A 387 3.73 32.96 -35.06
CA ALA A 387 3.45 34.31 -34.57
C ALA A 387 3.55 35.28 -35.76
#